data_AF-A0A1F2TNC3-F1
#
_entry.id   AF-A0A1F2TNC3-F1
#
_cell.length_a   1.000
_cell.length_b   1.000
_cell.length_c   1.000
_cell.angle_alpha   90.00
_cell.angle_beta   90.00
_cell.angle_gamma   90.00
#
_symmetry.space_group_name_H-M   'P 1'
#
loop_
_entity.id
_entity.type
_entity.pdbx_description
1 polymer ?
#
loop_
_entity_poly.entity_id
_entity_poly.type
_entity_poly.pdbx_seq_one_letter_code
_entity_poly.pdbx_strand_id
1 'polypeptide(L)'
;MAKNHVTPPSPPDDDGDQISLKSMFEVLWAYRQTLRNGVLIAAAAVAVLFIAASFLVPADRFGTLQFRVLFDGADQGRYPNGTPFSSSEIVATPVLDQVHKANDLQRYMDFTSFKESMLALESNAGLELLSYEYQTK
;
A
#
# COMPACT_ATOMS: atom_id res chain seq x y z
N MET A 1 87.83 -25.95 16.57
CA MET A 1 87.18 -25.61 15.29
C MET A 1 85.79 -25.08 15.61
N ALA A 2 85.54 -23.82 15.22
CA ALA A 2 84.30 -23.10 15.50
C ALA A 2 83.22 -23.42 14.46
N LYS A 3 81.97 -23.51 14.90
CA LYS A 3 80.80 -23.37 14.01
C LYS A 3 79.65 -22.73 14.79
N ASN A 4 79.61 -21.39 14.80
CA ASN A 4 78.47 -20.65 15.30
C ASN A 4 77.32 -20.81 14.28
N HIS A 5 76.26 -21.53 14.65
CA HIS A 5 74.98 -21.47 13.94
C HIS A 5 74.25 -20.21 14.40
N VAL A 6 74.13 -19.24 13.50
CA VAL A 6 73.22 -18.10 13.67
C VAL A 6 71.86 -18.56 13.16
N THR A 7 70.92 -18.81 14.06
CA THR A 7 69.51 -19.05 13.71
C THR A 7 68.91 -17.71 13.28
N PRO A 8 68.30 -17.58 12.08
CA PRO A 8 67.63 -16.35 11.69
C PRO A 8 66.45 -16.06 12.65
N PRO A 9 66.13 -14.79 12.92
CA PRO A 9 64.97 -14.45 13.74
C PRO A 9 63.71 -14.99 13.05
N SER A 10 62.87 -15.70 13.82
CA SER A 10 61.55 -16.12 13.37
C SER A 10 60.78 -14.89 12.87
N PRO A 11 60.02 -15.01 11.75
CA PRO A 11 59.20 -13.90 11.28
C PRO A 11 58.19 -13.52 12.38
N PRO A 12 57.88 -12.23 12.54
CA PRO A 12 56.88 -11.80 13.50
C PRO A 12 55.55 -12.47 13.15
N ASP A 13 54.93 -13.09 14.15
CA ASP A 13 53.58 -13.65 14.04
C ASP A 13 52.63 -12.52 13.64
N ASP A 14 52.22 -12.55 12.37
CA ASP A 14 51.22 -11.68 11.78
C ASP A 14 49.83 -12.13 12.25
N ASP A 15 49.62 -12.11 13.57
CA ASP A 15 48.33 -12.35 14.23
C ASP A 15 47.48 -11.08 14.27
N GLY A 16 47.78 -10.12 13.38
CA GLY A 16 46.96 -8.97 13.10
C GLY A 16 45.96 -9.30 12.00
N ASP A 17 44.67 -9.20 12.32
CA ASP A 17 43.60 -8.99 11.34
C ASP A 17 42.87 -10.22 10.78
N GLN A 18 42.51 -11.17 11.66
CA GLN A 18 41.29 -11.95 11.43
C GLN A 18 40.28 -11.59 12.53
N ILE A 19 39.34 -10.71 12.19
CA ILE A 19 38.15 -10.45 13.02
C ILE A 19 37.40 -11.79 13.17
N SER A 20 37.67 -12.47 14.28
CA SER A 20 37.14 -13.81 14.51
C SER A 20 35.64 -13.73 14.75
N LEU A 21 34.85 -14.11 13.74
CA LEU A 21 33.39 -14.22 13.86
C LEU A 21 32.96 -15.16 14.99
N LYS A 22 33.86 -16.07 15.40
CA LYS A 22 33.64 -17.05 16.47
C LYS A 22 33.63 -16.39 17.85
N SER A 23 34.53 -15.45 18.13
CA SER A 23 34.54 -14.71 19.40
C SER A 23 33.33 -13.78 19.52
N MET A 24 32.85 -13.21 18.40
CA MET A 24 31.59 -12.46 18.36
C MET A 24 30.38 -13.36 18.68
N PHE A 25 30.37 -14.60 18.18
CA PHE A 25 29.31 -15.58 18.44
C PHE A 25 29.28 -16.03 19.91
N GLU A 26 30.44 -16.19 20.56
CA GLU A 26 30.52 -16.56 21.98
C GLU A 26 29.92 -15.48 22.88
N VAL A 27 30.16 -14.20 22.59
CA VAL A 27 29.53 -13.08 23.30
C VAL A 27 28.01 -13.08 23.08
N LEU A 28 27.53 -13.31 21.85
CA LEU A 28 26.10 -13.42 21.56
C LEU A 28 25.45 -14.60 22.30
N TRP A 29 26.13 -15.74 22.42
CA TRP A 29 25.61 -16.91 23.11
C TRP A 29 25.57 -16.73 24.63
N ALA A 30 26.57 -16.07 25.21
CA ALA A 30 26.61 -15.74 26.64
C ALA A 30 25.48 -14.77 27.04
N TYR A 31 25.16 -13.82 26.17
CA TYR A 31 24.11 -12.81 26.40
C TYR A 31 22.75 -13.18 25.80
N ARG A 32 22.56 -14.42 25.34
CA ARG A 32 21.33 -14.87 24.64
C ARG A 32 20.03 -14.54 25.37
N GLN A 33 20.06 -14.55 26.70
CA GLN A 33 18.87 -14.29 27.52
C GLN A 33 18.54 -12.79 27.61
N THR A 34 19.57 -11.93 27.72
CA THR A 34 19.42 -10.47 27.68
C THR A 34 19.04 -10.00 26.28
N LEU A 35 19.64 -10.58 25.24
CA LEU A 35 19.30 -10.32 23.84
C LEU A 35 17.86 -10.73 23.54
N ARG A 36 17.42 -11.92 23.98
CA ARG A 36 16.02 -12.35 23.81
C ARG A 36 15.05 -11.37 24.47
N ASN A 37 15.33 -10.96 25.71
CA ASN A 37 14.47 -10.02 26.41
C ASN A 37 14.46 -8.64 25.74
N GLY A 38 15.61 -8.15 25.28
CA GLY A 38 15.71 -6.90 24.52
C GLY A 38 14.92 -6.96 23.21
N VAL A 39 15.03 -8.06 22.45
CA VAL A 39 14.25 -8.28 21.22
C VAL A 39 12.75 -8.35 21.53
N LEU A 40 12.34 -9.03 22.60
CA LEU A 40 10.93 -9.09 22.98
C LEU A 40 10.37 -7.71 23.37
N ILE A 41 11.13 -6.92 24.12
CA ILE A 41 10.73 -5.56 24.49
C ILE A 41 10.65 -4.67 23.25
N ALA A 42 11.64 -4.74 22.37
CA ALA A 42 11.63 -3.98 21.12
C ALA A 42 10.45 -4.38 20.22
N ALA A 43 10.18 -5.68 20.09
CA ALA A 43 9.04 -6.20 19.32
C ALA A 43 7.70 -5.73 19.92
N ALA A 44 7.56 -5.77 21.25
CA ALA A 44 6.38 -5.27 21.94
C ALA A 44 6.20 -3.76 21.72
N ALA A 45 7.27 -2.97 21.80
CA ALA A 45 7.23 -1.54 21.54
C ALA A 45 6.79 -1.23 20.11
N VAL A 46 7.36 -1.93 19.11
CA VAL A 46 6.95 -1.80 17.71
C VAL A 46 5.50 -2.19 17.51
N ALA A 47 5.04 -3.29 18.12
CA ALA A 47 3.64 -3.71 18.03
C ALA A 47 2.68 -2.67 18.61
N VAL A 48 3.00 -2.10 19.77
CA VAL A 48 2.20 -1.04 20.39
C VAL A 48 2.16 0.20 19.50
N LEU A 49 3.30 0.62 18.96
CA LEU A 49 3.36 1.77 18.05
C LEU A 49 2.57 1.52 16.76
N PHE A 50 2.63 0.31 16.21
CA PHE A 50 1.89 -0.06 15.00
C PHE A 50 0.39 -0.05 15.25
N ILE A 51 -0.07 -0.62 16.38
CA ILE A 51 -1.48 -0.59 16.78
C ILE A 51 -1.94 0.86 17.03
N ALA A 52 -1.13 1.67 17.72
CA ALA A 52 -1.47 3.07 17.93
C ALA A 52 -1.59 3.83 16.60
N ALA A 53 -0.66 3.61 15.67
CA ALA A 53 -0.69 4.23 14.35
C ALA A 53 -1.90 3.78 13.51
N SER A 54 -2.36 2.54 13.64
CA SER A 54 -3.51 2.06 12.87
C SER A 54 -4.82 2.76 13.25
N PHE A 55 -4.96 3.26 14.48
CA PHE A 55 -6.11 4.09 14.88
C PHE A 55 -6.07 5.52 14.30
N LEU A 56 -4.91 5.99 13.84
CA LEU A 56 -4.77 7.32 13.24
C LEU A 56 -5.05 7.31 11.73
N VAL A 57 -5.03 6.15 11.08
CA VAL A 57 -5.30 6.03 9.64
C VAL A 57 -6.82 6.00 9.42
N PRO A 58 -7.40 6.97 8.70
CA PRO A 58 -8.81 6.93 8.34
C PRO A 58 -9.12 5.67 7.52
N ALA A 59 -10.18 4.96 7.90
CA ALA A 59 -10.65 3.82 7.13
C ALA A 59 -11.50 4.31 5.94
N ASP A 60 -10.90 4.39 4.75
CA ASP A 60 -11.64 4.66 3.53
C ASP A 60 -12.57 3.48 3.21
N ARG A 61 -13.87 3.74 3.18
CA ARG A 61 -14.89 2.75 2.80
C ARG A 61 -15.41 3.08 1.42
N PHE A 62 -15.14 2.21 0.45
CA PHE A 62 -15.64 2.35 -0.91
C PHE A 62 -16.91 1.50 -1.09
N GLY A 63 -17.94 2.11 -1.67
CA GLY A 63 -19.15 1.41 -2.12
C GLY A 63 -19.25 1.53 -3.64
N THR A 64 -19.50 0.42 -4.32
CA THR A 64 -19.68 0.40 -5.78
C THR A 64 -21.09 -0.06 -6.10
N LEU A 65 -21.80 0.70 -6.94
CA LEU A 65 -23.12 0.35 -7.43
C LEU A 65 -23.11 0.34 -8.95
N GLN A 66 -23.46 -0.81 -9.53
CA GLN A 66 -23.67 -0.92 -10.97
C GLN A 66 -25.14 -0.67 -11.29
N PHE A 67 -25.39 0.19 -12.27
CA PHE A 67 -26.73 0.43 -12.78
C PHE A 67 -26.66 0.70 -14.28
N ARG A 68 -27.80 0.50 -14.95
CA ARG A 68 -27.97 0.83 -16.37
C ARG A 68 -28.98 1.94 -16.49
N VAL A 69 -28.68 2.93 -17.33
CA VAL A 69 -29.63 3.98 -17.64
C VAL A 69 -30.61 3.51 -18.71
N LEU A 70 -31.90 3.76 -18.51
CA LEU A 70 -32.98 3.18 -19.30
C LEU A 70 -33.75 4.21 -20.15
N PHE A 71 -33.17 5.38 -20.42
CA PHE A 71 -33.81 6.36 -21.31
C PHE A 71 -33.56 6.03 -22.78
N ASP A 72 -34.46 6.50 -23.65
CA ASP A 72 -34.33 6.35 -25.10
C ASP A 72 -33.05 7.01 -25.61
N GLY A 73 -32.19 6.23 -26.27
CA GLY A 73 -30.89 6.68 -26.78
C GLY A 73 -29.71 6.43 -25.84
N ALA A 74 -29.93 5.90 -24.63
CA ALA A 74 -28.84 5.59 -23.69
C ALA A 74 -27.79 4.65 -24.29
N ASP A 75 -28.21 3.60 -25.00
CA ASP A 75 -27.33 2.65 -25.68
C ASP A 75 -26.50 3.31 -26.81
N GLN A 76 -26.94 4.46 -27.32
CA GLN A 76 -26.27 5.24 -28.36
C GLN A 76 -25.45 6.41 -27.76
N GLY A 77 -25.37 6.52 -26.44
CA GLY A 77 -24.73 7.64 -25.76
C GLY A 77 -25.42 8.97 -26.07
N ARG A 78 -26.76 8.99 -26.14
CA ARG A 78 -27.54 10.21 -26.42
C ARG A 78 -28.78 10.29 -25.56
N TYR A 79 -29.11 11.49 -25.10
CA TYR A 79 -30.40 11.78 -24.50
C TYR A 79 -31.54 11.65 -25.52
N PRO A 80 -32.81 11.55 -25.06
CA PRO A 80 -33.98 11.46 -25.94
C PRO A 80 -34.12 12.64 -26.93
N ASN A 81 -33.54 13.79 -26.61
CA ASN A 81 -33.51 14.98 -27.47
C ASN A 81 -32.36 14.97 -28.51
N GLY A 82 -31.56 13.89 -28.56
CA GLY A 82 -30.42 13.72 -29.47
C GLY A 82 -29.12 14.37 -29.01
N THR A 83 -29.10 15.08 -27.87
CA THR A 83 -27.86 15.62 -27.29
C THR A 83 -26.94 14.48 -26.85
N PRO A 84 -25.61 14.58 -27.06
CA PRO A 84 -24.66 13.60 -26.54
C PRO A 84 -24.82 13.43 -25.02
N PHE A 85 -24.74 12.18 -24.57
CA PHE A 85 -24.73 11.80 -23.18
C PHE A 85 -23.37 11.22 -22.84
N SER A 86 -22.82 11.62 -21.69
CA SER A 86 -21.62 11.03 -21.11
C SER A 86 -21.90 10.50 -19.72
N SER A 87 -21.33 9.34 -19.39
CA SER A 87 -21.35 8.75 -18.05
C SER A 87 -20.86 9.73 -16.96
N SER A 88 -19.97 10.67 -17.31
CA SER A 88 -19.48 11.72 -16.40
C SER A 88 -20.56 12.72 -15.96
N GLU A 89 -21.63 12.86 -16.74
CA GLU A 89 -22.74 13.77 -16.43
C GLU A 89 -23.60 13.26 -15.27
N ILE A 90 -23.56 11.96 -14.99
CA ILE A 90 -24.24 11.33 -13.85
C ILE A 90 -23.74 11.93 -12.52
N VAL A 91 -22.44 12.21 -12.45
CA VAL A 91 -21.79 12.82 -11.28
C VAL A 91 -21.60 14.33 -11.45
N ALA A 92 -22.30 14.95 -12.40
CA ALA A 92 -22.26 16.39 -12.57
C ALA A 92 -22.86 17.10 -11.34
N THR A 93 -22.31 18.27 -11.03
CA THR A 93 -22.71 19.09 -9.87
C THR A 93 -24.23 19.29 -9.77
N PRO A 94 -24.98 19.62 -10.86
CA PRO A 94 -26.44 19.80 -10.75
C PRO A 94 -27.19 18.54 -10.35
N VAL A 95 -26.75 17.37 -10.82
CA VAL A 95 -27.35 16.07 -10.47
C VAL A 95 -27.06 15.75 -9.01
N LEU A 96 -25.79 15.87 -8.60
CA LEU A 96 -25.38 15.59 -7.22
C LEU A 96 -26.03 16.54 -6.21
N ASP A 97 -26.19 17.83 -6.55
CA ASP A 97 -26.87 18.80 -5.68
C ASP A 97 -28.34 18.42 -5.45
N GLN A 98 -29.03 17.99 -6.51
CA GLN A 98 -30.40 17.51 -6.41
C GLN A 98 -30.49 16.25 -5.54
N VAL A 99 -29.57 15.29 -5.72
CA VAL A 99 -29.52 14.05 -4.92
C VAL A 99 -29.20 14.34 -3.46
N HIS A 100 -28.24 15.22 -3.18
CA HIS A 100 -27.83 15.61 -1.82
C HIS A 100 -28.99 16.22 -1.04
N LYS A 101 -29.73 17.13 -1.68
CA LYS A 101 -30.91 17.77 -1.09
C LYS A 101 -32.09 16.80 -0.95
N ALA A 102 -32.38 16.02 -2.00
CA ALA A 102 -33.54 15.11 -2.00
C ALA A 102 -33.43 13.99 -0.95
N ASN A 103 -32.21 13.57 -0.59
CA ASN A 103 -31.96 12.53 0.41
C ASN A 103 -31.55 13.09 1.78
N ASP A 104 -31.64 14.42 1.98
CA ASP A 104 -31.24 15.10 3.22
C ASP A 104 -29.82 14.72 3.69
N LEU A 105 -28.88 14.58 2.76
CA LEU A 105 -27.52 14.13 3.07
C LEU A 105 -26.70 15.18 3.84
N GLN A 106 -27.19 16.42 3.88
CA GLN A 106 -26.68 17.54 4.69
C GLN A 106 -26.46 17.15 6.16
N ARG A 107 -27.31 16.25 6.69
CA ARG A 107 -27.22 15.78 8.08
C ARG A 107 -26.01 14.89 8.38
N TYR A 108 -25.39 14.32 7.34
CA TYR A 108 -24.26 13.38 7.46
C TYR A 108 -22.96 13.97 6.92
N MET A 109 -23.04 14.73 5.82
CA MET A 109 -21.86 15.35 5.20
C MET A 109 -22.23 16.58 4.37
N ASP A 110 -21.28 17.51 4.25
CA ASP A 110 -21.43 18.66 3.36
C ASP A 110 -21.43 18.25 1.88
N PHE A 111 -21.89 19.17 1.03
CA PHE A 111 -22.02 18.91 -0.40
C PHE A 111 -20.65 18.72 -1.09
N THR A 112 -19.62 19.43 -0.65
CA THR A 112 -18.28 19.37 -1.24
C THR A 112 -17.67 17.99 -1.05
N SER A 113 -17.68 17.49 0.20
CA SER A 113 -17.21 16.17 0.58
C SER A 113 -18.00 15.08 -0.13
N PHE A 114 -19.32 15.25 -0.25
CA PHE A 114 -20.17 14.32 -1.00
C PHE A 114 -19.77 14.26 -2.47
N LYS A 115 -19.62 15.42 -3.12
CA LYS A 115 -19.22 15.51 -4.52
C LYS A 115 -17.84 14.89 -4.78
N GLU A 116 -16.88 15.14 -3.90
CA GLU A 116 -15.52 14.59 -4.03
C GLU A 116 -15.46 13.07 -3.82
N SER A 117 -16.42 12.50 -3.08
CA SER A 117 -16.53 11.05 -2.88
C SER A 117 -17.17 10.28 -4.04
N MET A 118 -17.75 10.98 -5.03
CA MET A 118 -18.50 10.37 -6.12
C MET A 118 -17.67 10.23 -7.39
N LEU A 119 -17.65 9.01 -7.94
CA LEU A 119 -16.96 8.68 -9.19
C LEU A 119 -17.88 7.85 -10.08
N ALA A 120 -18.02 8.25 -11.35
CA ALA A 120 -18.68 7.45 -12.36
C ALA A 120 -17.63 6.76 -13.24
N LEU A 121 -17.69 5.43 -13.27
CA LEU A 121 -16.84 4.61 -14.14
C LEU A 121 -17.73 3.95 -15.19
N GLU A 122 -17.35 4.09 -16.45
CA GLU A 122 -18.00 3.35 -17.52
C GLU A 122 -17.43 1.94 -17.59
N SER A 123 -18.25 0.94 -17.28
CA SER A 123 -17.88 -0.47 -17.39
C SER A 123 -18.43 -1.00 -18.72
N ASN A 124 -17.54 -1.29 -19.66
CA ASN A 124 -17.87 -2.09 -20.83
C ASN A 124 -17.21 -3.47 -20.68
N ALA A 125 -17.90 -4.37 -19.99
CA ALA A 125 -17.43 -5.74 -19.74
C ALA A 125 -17.09 -6.49 -21.04
N GLY A 126 -17.76 -6.17 -22.15
CA GLY A 126 -17.47 -6.77 -23.46
C GLY A 126 -16.14 -6.30 -24.05
N LEU A 127 -15.80 -5.02 -23.90
CA LEU A 127 -14.52 -4.47 -24.32
C LEU A 127 -13.36 -4.99 -23.44
N GLU A 128 -13.61 -5.12 -22.14
CA GLU A 128 -12.64 -5.64 -21.18
C GLU A 128 -12.33 -7.12 -21.47
N LEU A 129 -13.35 -7.93 -21.73
CA LEU A 129 -13.21 -9.32 -22.18
C LEU A 129 -12.46 -9.40 -23.52
N LEU A 130 -12.82 -8.56 -24.51
CA LEU A 130 -12.12 -8.50 -25.79
C LEU A 130 -10.63 -8.19 -25.59
N SER A 131 -10.33 -7.20 -24.74
CA SER A 131 -8.94 -6.79 -24.47
C SER A 131 -8.13 -7.90 -23.81
N TYR A 132 -8.76 -8.68 -22.93
CA TYR A 132 -8.16 -9.87 -22.33
C TYR A 132 -7.89 -10.96 -23.39
N GLU A 133 -8.86 -11.24 -24.26
CA GLU A 133 -8.69 -12.22 -25.35
C GLU A 133 -7.57 -11.84 -26.33
N TYR A 134 -7.41 -10.54 -26.64
CA TYR A 134 -6.33 -10.04 -27.49
C TYR A 134 -4.96 -10.05 -26.81
N GLN A 135 -4.87 -9.85 -25.50
CA GLN A 135 -3.60 -9.90 -24.75
C GLN A 135 -3.11 -11.33 -24.49
N THR A 136 -4.01 -12.31 -24.53
CA THR A 136 -3.68 -13.73 -24.29
C THR A 136 -3.35 -14.49 -25.59
N LYS A 137 -3.43 -13.83 -26.75
CA LYS A 137 -3.01 -14.34 -28.07
C LYS A 137 -1.69 -13.73 -28.49
#